data_AF-A0A7L2RC60-F1
#
_entry.id   AF-A0A7L2RC60-F1
#
_cell.length_a   1.000
_cell.length_b   1.000
_cell.length_c   1.000
_cell.angle_alpha   90.00
_cell.angle_beta   90.00
_cell.angle_gamma   90.00
#
_symmetry.space_group_name_H-M   'P 1'
#
loop_
_entity.id
_entity.type
_entity.pdbx_description
1 polymer ?
#
loop_
_entity_poly.entity_id
_entity_poly.type
_entity_poly.pdbx_seq_one_letter_code
_entity_poly.pdbx_strand_id
1 'polypeptide(L)'
;LTAYVAKVFAMANKLTNIEPSVICGAVKWLILNKQKPDGLFQEDAPVIHKEMVGGYHGAEPEVSLTAFVLIALEEAREICKDHVNSLDGSINKAAEFLARRYEQLARPYTVALSSYALALSGKLKSEKVL
;
A
#
# COMPACT_ATOMS: atom_id res chain seq x y z
N LEU A 1 -9.33 4.81 0.70
CA LEU A 1 -9.91 4.65 2.06
C LEU A 1 -9.78 3.22 2.60
N THR A 2 -10.21 2.20 1.86
CA THR A 2 -10.18 0.79 2.29
C THR A 2 -8.82 0.33 2.82
N ALA A 3 -7.72 0.67 2.13
CA ALA A 3 -6.37 0.36 2.60
C ALA A 3 -6.01 1.02 3.94
N TYR A 4 -6.49 2.24 4.20
CA TYR A 4 -6.25 2.91 5.48
C TYR A 4 -6.94 2.17 6.63
N VAL A 5 -8.20 1.77 6.43
CA VAL A 5 -8.94 0.99 7.43
C VAL A 5 -8.26 -0.36 7.68
N ALA A 6 -7.86 -1.07 6.62
CA ALA A 6 -7.15 -2.34 6.74
C ALA A 6 -5.85 -2.19 7.54
N LYS A 7 -5.05 -1.14 7.25
CA LYS A 7 -3.83 -0.82 7.99
C LYS A 7 -4.11 -0.56 9.48
N VAL A 8 -5.04 0.33 9.78
CA VAL A 8 -5.36 0.71 11.16
C VAL A 8 -5.90 -0.47 11.96
N PHE A 9 -6.77 -1.28 11.35
CA PHE A 9 -7.29 -2.48 12.01
C PHE A 9 -6.20 -3.54 12.20
N ALA A 10 -5.30 -3.72 11.24
CA ALA A 10 -4.15 -4.61 11.42
C ALA A 10 -3.25 -4.17 12.60
N MET A 11 -2.97 -2.88 12.73
CA MET A 11 -2.22 -2.34 13.87
C MET A 11 -2.99 -2.49 15.19
N ALA A 12 -4.29 -2.20 15.20
CA ALA A 12 -5.15 -2.29 16.38
C ALA A 12 -5.38 -3.73 16.85
N ASN A 13 -5.27 -4.72 15.95
CA ASN A 13 -5.41 -6.14 16.29
C ASN A 13 -4.38 -6.63 17.34
N LYS A 14 -3.27 -5.89 17.49
CA LYS A 14 -2.26 -6.14 18.53
C LYS A 14 -2.74 -5.75 19.94
N LEU A 15 -3.77 -4.90 20.03
CA LEU A 15 -4.28 -4.32 21.27
C LEU A 15 -5.69 -4.78 21.61
N THR A 16 -6.52 -5.02 20.60
CA THR A 16 -7.89 -5.51 20.74
C THR A 16 -8.17 -6.57 19.70
N ASN A 17 -8.96 -7.58 20.02
CA ASN A 17 -9.28 -8.64 19.07
C ASN A 17 -10.20 -8.09 17.95
N ILE A 18 -9.72 -8.10 16.71
CA ILE A 18 -10.48 -7.77 15.52
C ILE A 18 -10.57 -9.05 14.68
N GLU A 19 -11.78 -9.40 14.27
CA GLU A 19 -12.00 -10.63 13.51
C GLU A 19 -11.16 -10.61 12.20
N PRO A 20 -10.33 -11.63 11.94
CA PRO A 20 -9.47 -11.66 10.76
C PRO A 20 -10.24 -11.52 9.44
N SER A 21 -11.50 -11.99 9.39
CA SER A 21 -12.38 -11.87 8.23
C SER A 21 -12.60 -10.41 7.80
N VAL A 22 -12.64 -9.47 8.75
CA VAL A 22 -12.81 -8.03 8.48
C VAL A 22 -11.58 -7.44 7.80
N ILE A 23 -10.39 -7.73 8.34
CA ILE A 23 -9.12 -7.22 7.82
C ILE A 23 -8.80 -7.89 6.47
N CYS A 24 -8.87 -9.22 6.44
CA CYS A 24 -8.48 -10.00 5.28
C CYS A 24 -9.52 -9.93 4.15
N GLY A 25 -10.79 -9.65 4.46
CA GLY A 25 -11.79 -9.29 3.47
C GLY A 25 -11.43 -8.00 2.72
N ALA A 26 -11.00 -6.96 3.45
CA ALA A 26 -10.54 -5.71 2.85
C ALA A 26 -9.25 -5.90 2.02
N VAL A 27 -8.28 -6.65 2.54
CA VAL A 27 -7.04 -7.01 1.82
C VAL A 27 -7.36 -7.78 0.53
N LYS A 28 -8.17 -8.83 0.61
CA LYS A 28 -8.58 -9.61 -0.56
C LYS A 28 -9.29 -8.75 -1.60
N TRP A 29 -10.18 -7.85 -1.17
CA TRP A 29 -10.86 -6.94 -2.08
C TRP A 29 -9.90 -5.99 -2.80
N LEU A 30 -8.93 -5.40 -2.10
CA LEU A 30 -7.90 -4.54 -2.69
C LEU A 30 -7.12 -5.30 -3.78
N ILE A 31 -6.65 -6.50 -3.46
CA ILE A 31 -5.83 -7.30 -4.38
C ILE A 31 -6.63 -7.68 -5.63
N LEU A 32 -7.86 -8.18 -5.45
CA LEU A 32 -8.66 -8.71 -6.56
C LEU A 32 -9.27 -7.63 -7.45
N ASN A 33 -9.60 -6.45 -6.89
CA ASN A 33 -10.40 -5.45 -7.60
C ASN A 33 -9.62 -4.18 -7.93
N LYS A 34 -8.48 -3.92 -7.27
CA LYS A 34 -7.77 -2.63 -7.37
C LYS A 34 -6.33 -2.75 -7.85
N GLN A 35 -5.71 -3.94 -7.74
CA GLN A 35 -4.37 -4.15 -8.28
C GLN A 35 -4.42 -4.50 -9.77
N LYS A 36 -3.62 -3.80 -10.57
CA LYS A 36 -3.40 -4.09 -11.98
C LYS A 36 -2.31 -5.15 -12.19
N PRO A 37 -2.22 -5.76 -13.39
CA PRO A 37 -1.20 -6.75 -13.71
C PRO A 37 0.25 -6.28 -13.52
N ASP A 38 0.50 -4.97 -13.69
CA ASP A 38 1.80 -4.33 -13.52
C ASP A 38 2.15 -3.98 -12.06
N GLY A 39 1.25 -4.25 -11.12
CA GLY A 39 1.45 -4.01 -9.68
C GLY A 39 0.89 -2.69 -9.16
N LEU A 40 0.44 -1.79 -10.05
CA LEU A 40 -0.21 -0.52 -9.70
C LEU A 40 -1.53 -0.78 -8.96
N PHE A 41 -1.81 -0.01 -7.92
CA PHE A 41 -3.16 0.09 -7.36
C PHE A 41 -3.87 1.33 -7.91
N GLN A 42 -5.09 1.13 -8.42
CA GLN A 42 -5.93 2.21 -8.96
C GLN A 42 -7.10 2.52 -8.02
N GLU A 43 -7.41 3.80 -7.88
CA GLU A 43 -8.65 4.29 -7.29
C GLU A 43 -9.62 4.67 -8.42
N ASP A 44 -10.83 4.10 -8.38
CA ASP A 44 -11.84 4.27 -9.44
C ASP A 44 -12.90 5.31 -9.05
N ALA A 45 -12.99 5.65 -7.77
CA ALA A 45 -13.94 6.61 -7.26
C ALA A 45 -13.25 7.93 -6.89
N PRO A 46 -13.85 9.10 -7.19
CA PRO A 46 -13.32 10.36 -6.72
C PRO A 46 -13.31 10.38 -5.18
N VAL A 47 -12.16 10.70 -4.60
CA VAL A 47 -12.06 10.87 -3.14
C VAL A 47 -12.84 12.12 -2.75
N ILE A 48 -13.87 11.94 -1.93
CA ILE A 48 -14.82 12.99 -1.54
C ILE A 48 -14.14 14.03 -0.62
N HIS A 49 -13.37 13.58 0.37
CA HIS A 49 -12.61 14.44 1.29
C HIS A 49 -11.14 14.50 0.87
N LYS A 50 -10.82 15.48 0.03
CA LYS A 50 -9.47 15.69 -0.51
C LYS A 50 -8.47 16.12 0.56
N GLU A 51 -8.94 16.66 1.67
CA GLU A 51 -8.10 17.02 2.82
C GLU A 51 -7.55 15.76 3.50
N MET A 52 -8.30 14.65 3.46
CA MET A 52 -7.95 13.38 4.09
C MET A 52 -6.87 12.60 3.33
N VAL A 53 -6.55 13.00 2.09
CA VAL A 53 -5.45 12.38 1.31
C VAL A 53 -4.11 13.07 1.50
N GLY A 54 -4.07 14.24 2.17
CA GLY A 54 -2.85 14.96 2.49
C GLY A 54 -2.02 15.33 1.25
N GLY A 55 -0.72 15.04 1.28
CA GLY A 55 0.25 15.34 0.22
C GLY A 55 0.01 14.62 -1.13
N TYR A 56 -1.09 13.89 -1.28
CA TYR A 56 -1.48 13.19 -2.50
C TYR A 56 -1.74 14.12 -3.69
N HIS A 57 -2.31 15.31 -3.45
CA HIS A 57 -2.62 16.27 -4.51
C HIS A 57 -1.36 16.96 -5.03
N GLY A 58 -1.05 16.77 -6.31
CA GLY A 58 0.17 17.31 -6.95
C GLY A 58 1.43 16.46 -6.75
N ALA A 59 1.33 15.39 -5.96
CA ALA A 59 2.29 14.29 -5.94
C ALA A 59 2.07 13.35 -7.13
N GLU A 60 2.98 12.39 -7.32
CA GLU A 60 2.81 11.29 -8.27
C GLU A 60 1.76 10.33 -7.68
N PRO A 61 0.48 10.45 -8.08
CA PRO A 61 -0.63 9.96 -7.26
C PRO A 61 -0.73 8.43 -7.32
N GLU A 62 -0.50 7.86 -8.49
CA GLU A 62 -0.43 6.42 -8.73
C GLU A 62 0.64 5.73 -7.88
N VAL A 63 1.82 6.34 -7.80
CA VAL A 63 2.95 5.84 -7.00
C VAL A 63 2.64 6.00 -5.52
N SER A 64 2.15 7.17 -5.10
CA SER A 64 1.80 7.43 -3.70
C SER A 64 0.70 6.49 -3.20
N LEU A 65 -0.34 6.25 -4.00
CA LEU A 65 -1.41 5.32 -3.69
C LEU A 65 -0.87 3.89 -3.57
N THR A 66 -0.07 3.44 -4.53
CA THR A 66 0.50 2.10 -4.53
C THR A 66 1.42 1.86 -3.34
N ALA A 67 2.26 2.84 -3.01
CA ALA A 67 3.11 2.79 -1.81
C ALA A 67 2.28 2.72 -0.53
N PHE A 68 1.22 3.53 -0.44
CA PHE A 68 0.31 3.50 0.69
C PHE A 68 -0.41 2.15 0.85
N VAL A 69 -0.89 1.57 -0.26
CA VAL A 69 -1.55 0.25 -0.23
C VAL A 69 -0.53 -0.84 0.13
N LEU A 70 0.68 -0.80 -0.40
CA LEU A 70 1.74 -1.75 -0.06
C LEU A 70 2.02 -1.76 1.46
N ILE A 71 2.15 -0.59 2.08
CA ILE A 71 2.31 -0.47 3.53
C ILE A 71 1.15 -1.13 4.27
N ALA A 72 -0.09 -0.89 3.82
CA ALA A 72 -1.28 -1.50 4.44
C ALA A 72 -1.27 -3.03 4.32
N LEU A 73 -0.82 -3.58 3.18
CA LEU A 73 -0.71 -5.02 2.96
C LEU A 73 0.38 -5.65 3.85
N GLU A 74 1.53 -4.99 4.00
CA GLU A 74 2.60 -5.45 4.89
C GLU A 74 2.16 -5.44 6.37
N GLU A 75 1.46 -4.40 6.82
CA GLU A 75 0.93 -4.35 8.20
C GLU A 75 -0.09 -5.48 8.47
N ALA A 76 -0.88 -5.84 7.47
CA ALA A 76 -1.86 -6.93 7.57
C ALA A 76 -1.29 -8.31 7.26
N ARG A 77 -0.02 -8.42 6.88
CA ARG A 77 0.58 -9.64 6.33
C ARG A 77 0.50 -10.83 7.27
N GLU A 78 0.93 -10.66 8.51
CA GLU A 78 0.93 -11.74 9.50
C GLU A 78 -0.49 -12.23 9.84
N ILE A 79 -1.49 -11.34 9.78
CA ILE A 79 -2.89 -11.67 10.06
C ILE A 79 -3.50 -12.41 8.87
N CYS A 80 -3.15 -12.02 7.64
CA CYS A 80 -3.86 -12.45 6.44
C CYS A 80 -3.14 -13.47 5.56
N LYS A 81 -1.88 -13.83 5.87
CA LYS A 81 -1.11 -14.82 5.08
C LYS A 81 -1.83 -16.15 4.88
N ASP A 82 -2.52 -16.64 5.90
CA ASP A 82 -3.24 -17.92 5.86
C ASP A 82 -4.67 -17.80 5.30
N HIS A 83 -5.15 -16.56 5.11
CA HIS A 83 -6.49 -16.28 4.60
C HIS A 83 -6.51 -15.82 3.14
N VAL A 84 -5.39 -15.29 2.63
CA VAL A 84 -5.28 -14.69 1.30
C VAL A 84 -4.02 -15.19 0.59
N ASN A 85 -4.15 -16.30 -0.13
CA ASN A 85 -3.05 -16.97 -0.84
C ASN A 85 -2.31 -16.07 -1.86
N SER A 86 -2.96 -15.03 -2.37
CA SER A 86 -2.38 -14.10 -3.35
C SER A 86 -1.62 -12.94 -2.70
N LEU A 87 -1.56 -12.84 -1.37
CA LEU A 87 -1.03 -11.69 -0.63
C LEU A 87 0.45 -11.45 -0.92
N ASP A 88 1.32 -12.44 -0.72
CA ASP A 88 2.76 -12.28 -0.97
C ASP A 88 3.04 -11.97 -2.45
N GLY A 89 2.29 -12.57 -3.36
CA GLY A 89 2.39 -12.26 -4.80
C GLY A 89 1.99 -10.82 -5.11
N SER A 90 0.94 -10.31 -4.46
CA SER A 90 0.47 -8.93 -4.61
C SER A 90 1.47 -7.92 -4.05
N ILE A 91 2.00 -8.18 -2.85
CA ILE A 91 3.05 -7.38 -2.20
C ILE A 91 4.27 -7.27 -3.12
N ASN A 92 4.76 -8.40 -3.64
CA ASN A 92 5.91 -8.41 -4.55
C ASN A 92 5.68 -7.60 -5.82
N LYS A 93 4.50 -7.73 -6.46
CA LYS A 93 4.15 -6.95 -7.65
C LYS A 93 4.13 -5.44 -7.38
N ALA A 94 3.53 -5.03 -6.27
CA ALA A 94 3.47 -3.62 -5.88
C ALA A 94 4.87 -3.07 -5.55
N ALA A 95 5.68 -3.84 -4.83
CA ALA A 95 7.06 -3.45 -4.52
C ALA A 95 7.92 -3.34 -5.79
N GLU A 96 7.77 -4.25 -6.75
CA GLU A 96 8.44 -4.16 -8.05
C GLU A 96 8.01 -2.93 -8.86
N PHE A 97 6.70 -2.63 -8.88
CA PHE A 97 6.18 -1.42 -9.53
C PHE A 97 6.85 -0.16 -8.97
N LEU A 98 6.89 -0.03 -7.65
CA LEU A 98 7.51 1.11 -6.97
C LEU A 98 9.01 1.18 -7.23
N ALA A 99 9.72 0.04 -7.14
CA ALA A 99 11.15 -0.01 -7.39
C ALA A 99 11.52 0.45 -8.80
N ARG A 100 10.71 0.11 -9.82
CA ARG A 100 10.94 0.56 -11.21
C ARG A 100 10.73 2.07 -11.40
N ARG A 101 9.90 2.69 -10.56
CA ARG A 101 9.57 4.13 -10.63
C ARG A 101 10.41 5.00 -9.70
N TYR A 102 11.04 4.41 -8.68
CA TYR A 102 11.71 5.10 -7.58
C TYR A 102 12.72 6.18 -8.03
N GLU A 103 13.59 5.83 -8.98
CA GLU A 103 14.61 6.76 -9.51
C GLU A 103 14.02 7.93 -10.30
N GLN A 104 12.78 7.85 -10.77
CA GLN A 104 12.10 8.91 -11.52
C GLN A 104 11.32 9.88 -10.62
N LEU A 105 11.14 9.53 -9.33
CA LEU A 105 10.29 10.30 -8.42
C LEU A 105 10.85 11.68 -8.07
N ALA A 106 10.11 12.77 -8.27
CA ALA A 106 10.63 14.12 -8.02
C ALA A 106 10.09 14.76 -6.73
N ARG A 107 9.02 14.19 -6.15
CA ARG A 107 8.31 14.82 -5.03
C ARG A 107 8.77 14.23 -3.69
N PRO A 108 9.18 15.07 -2.71
CA PRO A 108 9.62 14.61 -1.39
C PRO A 108 8.63 13.65 -0.71
N TYR A 109 7.34 13.97 -0.80
CA TYR A 109 6.28 13.13 -0.26
C TYR A 109 6.26 11.73 -0.90
N THR A 110 6.25 11.64 -2.23
CA THR A 110 6.24 10.34 -2.93
C THR A 110 7.50 9.54 -2.64
N VAL A 111 8.67 10.21 -2.65
CA VAL A 111 9.96 9.56 -2.38
C VAL A 111 9.97 8.97 -0.97
N ALA A 112 9.64 9.76 0.05
CA ALA A 112 9.63 9.29 1.44
C ALA A 112 8.66 8.10 1.63
N LEU A 113 7.43 8.22 1.10
CA LEU A 113 6.42 7.17 1.23
C LEU A 113 6.83 5.88 0.52
N SER A 114 7.37 6.00 -0.70
CA SER A 114 7.84 4.86 -1.49
C SER A 114 9.09 4.22 -0.88
N SER A 115 9.99 5.02 -0.30
CA SER A 115 11.18 4.53 0.41
C SER A 115 10.76 3.68 1.60
N TYR A 116 9.81 4.17 2.40
CA TYR A 116 9.29 3.43 3.54
C TYR A 116 8.60 2.13 3.12
N ALA A 117 7.73 2.18 2.09
CA ALA A 117 7.06 1.00 1.57
C ALA A 117 8.05 -0.06 1.05
N LEU A 118 9.07 0.35 0.29
CA LEU A 118 10.12 -0.54 -0.21
C LEU A 118 11.01 -1.09 0.91
N ALA A 119 11.28 -0.30 1.95
CA ALA A 119 12.04 -0.75 3.13
C ALA A 119 11.30 -1.84 3.89
N LEU A 120 9.98 -1.68 4.12
CA LEU A 120 9.15 -2.70 4.76
C LEU A 120 9.16 -4.04 3.99
N SER A 121 9.10 -3.97 2.65
CA SER A 121 9.15 -5.17 1.80
C SER A 121 10.57 -5.69 1.53
N GLY A 122 11.62 -5.08 2.11
CA GLY A 122 13.02 -5.47 1.89
C GLY A 122 13.52 -5.27 0.46
N LYS A 123 12.92 -4.34 -0.30
CA LYS A 123 13.23 -4.04 -1.71
C LYS A 123 13.91 -2.69 -1.94
N LEU A 124 14.17 -1.91 -0.89
CA LEU A 124 14.91 -0.65 -1.02
C LEU A 124 16.40 -0.93 -1.25
N LYS A 125 16.92 -0.52 -2.41
CA LYS A 125 18.32 -0.77 -2.82
C LYS A 125 19.25 0.41 -2.57
N SER A 126 18.72 1.62 -2.66
CA SER A 126 19.45 2.88 -2.58
C SER A 126 18.56 3.93 -1.95
N GLU A 127 19.17 4.86 -1.23
CA GLU A 127 18.50 6.07 -0.78
C GLU A 127 18.51 7.10 -1.92
N LYS A 128 17.36 7.74 -2.15
CA LYS A 128 17.24 8.82 -3.11
C LYS A 128 17.39 10.18 -2.44
N VAL A 129 18.34 10.97 -2.91
CA VAL A 129 18.54 12.37 -2.52
C VAL A 129 17.85 13.25 -3.57
N LEU A 130 17.02 14.20 -3.10
CA LEU A 130 16.23 15.13 -3.93
C LEU A 130 16.90 16.49 -4.08
#